data_AF-A0A2G9YGC1-F1
#
_entry.id   AF-A0A2G9YGC1-F1
#
_cell.length_a   1.000
_cell.length_b   1.000
_cell.length_c   1.000
_cell.angle_alpha   90.00
_cell.angle_beta   90.00
_cell.angle_gamma   90.00
#
_symmetry.space_group_name_H-M   'P 1'
#
loop_
_entity.id
_entity.type
_entity.pdbx_description
1 polymer ?
#
loop_
_entity_poly.entity_id
_entity_poly.type
_entity_poly.pdbx_seq_one_letter_code
_entity_poly.pdbx_strand_id
1 'polypeptide(L)'
;MANQLIPVPRVEGRAPQKNTIEWEIPDRVLVTFMLIERLGYTVVAKVKIGKKHWWSRPWKNFMTHAQDPTSAILKGLEFLEKHGYTIDHNSVQFGERIGDPEYFKKIGL
;
A
#
# COMPACT_ATOMS: atom_id res chain seq x y z
N MET A 1 -1.61 7.39 -26.43
CA MET A 1 -0.34 7.66 -25.71
C MET A 1 -0.52 7.12 -24.30
N ALA A 2 0.26 6.14 -23.87
CA ALA A 2 0.21 5.69 -22.48
C ALA A 2 0.77 6.83 -21.62
N ASN A 3 -0.07 7.44 -20.77
CA ASN A 3 0.44 8.41 -19.80
C ASN A 3 1.43 7.69 -18.90
N GLN A 4 2.68 8.13 -18.91
CA GLN A 4 3.70 7.60 -18.03
C GLN A 4 3.28 7.87 -16.58
N LEU A 5 3.03 6.80 -15.82
CA LEU A 5 2.57 6.88 -14.44
C LEU A 5 3.69 7.40 -13.53
N ILE A 6 3.33 8.19 -12.52
CA ILE A 6 4.29 8.68 -11.54
C ILE A 6 4.60 7.55 -10.55
N PRO A 7 5.85 7.07 -10.44
CA PRO A 7 6.21 6.07 -9.46
C PRO A 7 6.17 6.69 -8.05
N VAL A 8 5.47 6.03 -7.12
CA VAL A 8 5.55 6.35 -5.69
C VAL A 8 6.89 5.81 -5.19
N PRO A 9 7.77 6.68 -4.64
CA PRO A 9 9.09 6.26 -4.22
C PRO A 9 8.97 5.25 -3.07
N ARG A 10 9.92 4.32 -3.06
CA ARG A 10 10.11 3.38 -1.95
C ARG A 10 10.49 4.17 -0.70
N VAL A 11 9.75 4.03 0.40
CA VAL A 11 10.17 4.62 1.68
C VAL A 11 11.11 3.63 2.40
N GLU A 12 12.22 4.18 2.88
CA GLU A 12 13.41 3.48 3.38
C GLU A 12 13.30 2.99 4.85
N GLY A 13 12.15 3.17 5.49
CA GLY A 13 12.00 2.95 6.94
C GLY A 13 11.17 1.71 7.30
N ARG A 14 11.82 0.56 7.53
CA ARG A 14 11.27 -0.44 8.46
C ARG A 14 11.55 0.07 9.87
N ALA A 15 10.54 0.62 10.55
CA ALA A 15 10.66 0.70 12.00
C ALA A 15 10.78 -0.73 12.54
N PRO A 16 11.74 -1.04 13.44
CA PRO A 16 11.77 -2.32 14.12
C PRO A 16 10.38 -2.59 14.69
N GLN A 17 9.80 -3.77 14.44
CA GLN A 17 8.44 -4.19 14.88
C GLN A 17 7.24 -3.67 14.05
N LYS A 18 7.44 -2.89 12.97
CA LYS A 18 6.33 -2.57 12.05
C LYS A 18 6.18 -3.63 10.96
N ASN A 19 5.07 -4.39 11.00
CA ASN A 19 4.62 -5.27 9.91
C ASN A 19 3.97 -4.50 8.74
N THR A 20 4.37 -3.24 8.55
CA THR A 20 3.81 -2.33 7.56
C THR A 20 4.89 -1.87 6.58
N ILE A 21 4.53 -1.82 5.31
CA ILE A 21 5.31 -1.16 4.25
C ILE A 21 4.53 0.09 3.86
N GLU A 22 5.20 1.23 3.90
CA GLU A 22 4.59 2.53 3.60
C GLU A 22 5.28 3.12 2.36
N TRP A 23 4.52 3.78 1.49
CA TRP A 23 5.03 4.54 0.33
C TRP A 23 4.37 5.91 0.33
N GLU A 24 5.14 6.96 0.05
CA GLU A 24 4.62 8.31 0.06
C GLU A 24 5.22 9.16 -1.06
N ILE A 25 4.38 9.96 -1.71
CA ILE A 25 4.79 11.21 -2.36
C ILE A 25 4.17 12.33 -1.52
N PRO A 26 4.98 13.19 -0.88
CA PRO A 26 4.48 14.26 -0.02
C PRO A 26 3.39 15.08 -0.70
N ASP A 27 2.31 15.34 0.04
CA ASP A 27 1.14 16.08 -0.41
C ASP A 27 0.43 15.50 -1.65
N ARG A 28 0.69 14.25 -2.04
CA ARG A 28 0.07 13.64 -3.23
C ARG A 28 -0.50 12.27 -2.95
N VAL A 29 0.29 11.35 -2.44
CA VAL A 29 -0.10 9.94 -2.29
C VAL A 29 0.54 9.37 -1.04
N LEU A 30 -0.26 8.65 -0.26
CA LEU A 30 0.22 7.79 0.82
C LEU A 30 -0.37 6.40 0.61
N VAL A 31 0.46 5.38 0.67
CA VAL A 31 0.05 3.97 0.55
C VAL A 31 0.65 3.20 1.70
N THR A 32 -0.13 2.35 2.32
CA THR A 32 0.31 1.44 3.37
C THR A 32 -0.13 0.04 3.01
N PHE A 33 0.79 -0.91 3.09
CA PHE A 33 0.55 -2.33 2.98
C PHE A 33 0.89 -3.00 4.31
N MET A 34 -0.02 -3.83 4.82
CA MET A 34 0.13 -4.45 6.13
C MET A 34 -0.60 -5.79 6.18
N LEU A 35 -0.17 -6.70 7.07
CA LEU A 35 -0.95 -7.89 7.40
C LEU A 35 -1.85 -7.58 8.60
N ILE A 36 -3.17 -7.78 8.45
CA ILE A 36 -4.15 -7.71 9.54
C ILE A 36 -4.68 -9.13 9.76
N GLU A 37 -4.46 -9.71 10.94
CA GLU A 37 -4.76 -11.13 11.22
C GLU A 37 -6.15 -11.59 10.78
N ARG A 38 -7.18 -10.77 11.02
CA ARG A 38 -8.57 -11.11 10.69
C ARG A 38 -8.96 -10.84 9.23
N LEU A 39 -8.22 -10.00 8.52
CA LEU A 39 -8.57 -9.52 7.17
C LEU A 39 -7.60 -10.02 6.10
N GLY A 40 -6.42 -10.51 6.50
CA GLY A 40 -5.31 -10.82 5.61
C GLY A 40 -4.49 -9.58 5.24
N TYR A 41 -3.79 -9.68 4.12
CA TYR A 41 -2.98 -8.60 3.57
C TYR A 41 -3.88 -7.45 3.12
N THR A 42 -3.58 -6.26 3.61
CA THR A 42 -4.39 -5.06 3.46
C THR A 42 -3.56 -3.97 2.81
N VAL A 43 -4.08 -3.37 1.73
CA VAL A 43 -3.57 -2.11 1.18
C VAL A 43 -4.53 -0.99 1.55
N VAL A 44 -4.00 0.08 2.12
CA VAL A 44 -4.68 1.34 2.34
C VAL A 44 -3.99 2.39 1.48
N ALA A 45 -4.73 3.17 0.71
CA ALA A 45 -4.19 4.24 -0.09
C ALA A 45 -5.00 5.52 0.11
N LYS A 46 -4.31 6.66 0.10
CA LYS A 46 -4.87 8.00 0.17
C LYS A 46 -4.22 8.83 -0.92
N VAL A 47 -5.03 9.26 -1.89
CA VAL A 47 -4.57 9.97 -3.09
C VAL A 47 -5.21 11.35 -3.14
N LYS A 48 -4.41 12.37 -3.41
CA LYS A 48 -4.88 13.74 -3.61
C LYS A 48 -5.58 13.84 -4.96
N ILE A 49 -6.79 14.38 -4.95
CA ILE A 49 -7.60 14.59 -6.15
C ILE A 49 -7.91 16.08 -6.30
N GLY A 50 -8.20 16.49 -7.53
CA GLY A 50 -8.68 17.85 -7.81
C GLY A 50 -9.95 18.15 -7.02
N LYS A 51 -10.04 19.35 -6.43
CA LYS A 51 -11.27 19.80 -5.77
C LYS A 51 -12.35 19.98 -6.83
N LYS A 52 -13.49 19.30 -6.65
CA LYS A 52 -14.69 19.57 -7.46
C LYS A 52 -15.40 20.86 -6.98
N HIS A 53 -15.36 21.11 -5.67
CA HIS A 53 -15.98 22.26 -5.02
C HIS A 53 -15.11 22.80 -3.87
N TRP A 54 -15.33 24.06 -3.45
CA TRP A 54 -14.51 24.71 -2.41
C TRP A 54 -14.56 23.96 -1.05
N TRP A 55 -15.69 23.35 -0.73
CA TRP A 55 -15.91 22.52 0.47
C TRP A 55 -15.45 21.06 0.33
N SER A 56 -15.10 20.61 -0.87
CA SER A 56 -14.69 19.22 -1.07
C SER A 56 -13.29 18.95 -0.51
N ARG A 57 -13.14 17.86 0.25
CA ARG A 57 -11.83 17.37 0.68
C ARG A 57 -11.07 16.87 -0.55
N PRO A 58 -9.84 17.35 -0.82
CA PRO A 58 -9.10 17.00 -2.03
C PRO A 58 -8.43 15.62 -1.90
N TRP A 59 -9.10 14.64 -1.30
CA TRP A 59 -8.52 13.33 -0.99
C TRP A 59 -9.51 12.22 -1.27
N LYS A 60 -9.04 11.16 -1.93
CA LYS A 60 -9.73 9.89 -2.12
C LYS A 60 -9.00 8.81 -1.32
N ASN A 61 -9.75 8.10 -0.47
CA ASN A 61 -9.23 6.95 0.27
C ASN A 61 -9.66 5.65 -0.42
N PHE A 62 -8.81 4.63 -0.30
CA PHE A 62 -9.05 3.28 -0.77
C PHE A 62 -8.52 2.28 0.26
N MET A 63 -9.23 1.17 0.40
CA MET A 63 -8.83 0.06 1.24
C MET A 63 -9.23 -1.23 0.53
N THR A 64 -8.32 -2.19 0.50
CA THR A 64 -8.60 -3.54 0.00
C THR A 64 -7.86 -4.57 0.84
N HIS A 65 -8.40 -5.78 0.85
CA HIS A 65 -7.81 -6.92 1.53
C HIS A 65 -7.78 -8.15 0.60
N ALA A 66 -6.82 -9.04 0.86
CA ALA A 66 -6.69 -10.34 0.22
C ALA A 66 -5.97 -11.33 1.14
N GLN A 67 -6.16 -12.62 0.90
CA GLN A 67 -5.47 -13.68 1.63
C GLN A 67 -3.99 -13.80 1.24
N ASP A 68 -3.64 -13.37 0.02
CA ASP A 68 -2.27 -13.35 -0.48
C ASP A 68 -1.77 -11.91 -0.72
N PRO A 69 -0.46 -11.66 -0.56
CA PRO A 69 0.10 -10.32 -0.66
C PRO A 69 0.02 -9.76 -2.09
N THR A 70 0.16 -10.62 -3.09
CA THR A 70 0.16 -10.23 -4.51
C THR A 70 -1.19 -9.66 -4.93
N SER A 71 -2.29 -10.33 -4.59
CA SER A 71 -3.65 -9.87 -4.90
C SER A 71 -3.99 -8.54 -4.23
N ALA A 72 -3.57 -8.36 -2.97
CA ALA A 72 -3.78 -7.09 -2.26
C ALA A 72 -3.05 -5.94 -2.97
N ILE A 73 -1.79 -6.17 -3.38
CA ILE A 73 -0.99 -5.18 -4.12
C ILE A 73 -1.57 -4.91 -5.50
N LEU A 74 -1.97 -5.92 -6.27
CA LEU A 74 -2.57 -5.74 -7.60
C LEU A 74 -3.82 -4.86 -7.53
N LYS A 75 -4.72 -5.12 -6.57
CA LYS A 75 -5.90 -4.28 -6.34
C LYS A 75 -5.52 -2.84 -5.93
N GLY A 76 -4.47 -2.69 -5.13
CA GLY A 76 -3.90 -1.39 -4.78
C GLY A 76 -3.36 -0.64 -6.00
N LEU A 77 -2.61 -1.33 -6.87
CA LEU A 77 -2.08 -0.80 -8.12
C LEU A 77 -3.20 -0.35 -9.05
N GLU A 78 -4.20 -1.19 -9.31
CA GLU A 78 -5.36 -0.82 -10.12
C GLU A 78 -6.04 0.47 -9.64
N PHE A 79 -6.09 0.70 -8.32
CA PHE A 79 -6.59 1.95 -7.77
C PHE A 79 -5.65 3.14 -8.00
N LEU A 80 -4.35 2.98 -7.81
CA LEU A 80 -3.34 4.02 -8.01
C LEU A 80 -3.22 4.44 -9.47
N GLU A 81 -3.25 3.47 -10.39
CA GLU A 81 -3.14 3.70 -11.84
C GLU A 81 -4.29 4.57 -12.35
N LYS A 82 -5.51 4.35 -11.84
CA LYS A 82 -6.68 5.19 -12.12
C LYS A 82 -6.50 6.65 -11.70
N HIS A 83 -5.53 6.94 -10.83
CA HIS A 83 -5.20 8.28 -10.36
C HIS A 83 -3.83 8.77 -10.85
N GLY A 84 -3.19 8.07 -11.80
CA GLY A 84 -1.94 8.49 -12.42
C GLY A 84 -0.66 8.12 -11.66
N TYR A 85 -0.76 7.18 -10.71
CA TYR A 85 0.35 6.72 -9.88
C TYR A 85 0.62 5.23 -10.07
N THR A 86 1.85 4.79 -9.79
CA THR A 86 2.22 3.38 -9.79
C THR A 86 3.19 3.08 -8.66
N ILE A 87 3.28 1.83 -8.23
CA ILE A 87 4.33 1.33 -7.33
C ILE A 87 5.06 0.24 -8.10
N ASP A 88 6.38 0.27 -8.08
CA ASP A 88 7.16 -0.85 -8.63
C ASP A 88 6.99 -2.07 -7.71
N HIS A 89 6.16 -3.03 -8.13
CA HIS A 89 5.91 -4.27 -7.38
C HIS A 89 7.18 -5.14 -7.25
N ASN A 90 8.16 -5.01 -8.15
CA ASN A 90 9.44 -5.72 -8.05
C ASN A 90 10.35 -5.11 -6.97
N SER A 91 10.16 -3.84 -6.65
CA SER A 91 10.86 -3.17 -5.55
C SER A 91 10.31 -3.57 -4.16
N VAL A 92 9.16 -4.25 -4.12
CA VAL A 92 8.51 -4.70 -2.88
C VAL A 92 9.21 -5.96 -2.38
N GLN A 93 10.24 -5.77 -1.57
CA GLN A 93 10.76 -6.85 -0.76
C GLN A 93 9.76 -7.14 0.36
N PHE A 94 8.94 -8.17 0.15
CA PHE A 94 8.27 -8.88 1.24
C PHE A 94 9.37 -9.52 2.08
N GLY A 95 10.02 -8.75 2.96
CA GLY A 95 11.05 -9.34 3.81
C GLY A 95 10.45 -10.56 4.50
N GLU A 96 11.19 -11.67 4.43
CA GLU A 96 10.83 -13.03 4.86
C GLU A 96 9.35 -13.17 5.12
N ARG A 97 8.57 -13.58 4.10
CA ARG A 97 7.13 -13.93 4.15
C ARG A 97 6.52 -13.48 5.48
N ILE A 98 5.78 -12.38 5.52
CA ILE A 98 5.01 -12.03 6.71
C ILE A 98 4.15 -13.28 7.02
N GLY A 99 4.58 -14.05 8.02
CA GLY A 99 4.18 -15.44 8.21
C GLY A 99 5.22 -16.53 7.94
N ASP A 100 6.47 -16.35 8.39
CA ASP A 100 7.23 -17.49 8.88
C ASP A 100 6.36 -18.21 9.95
N PRO A 101 6.00 -19.49 9.76
CA PRO A 101 5.30 -20.26 10.78
C PRO A 101 6.02 -20.24 12.14
N GLU A 102 7.34 -20.09 12.15
CA GLU A 102 8.09 -19.94 13.41
C GLU A 102 7.88 -18.59 14.09
N TYR A 103 7.62 -17.53 13.33
CA TYR A 103 7.26 -16.23 13.91
C TYR A 103 5.92 -16.32 14.66
N PHE A 104 4.92 -16.98 14.09
CA PHE A 104 3.64 -17.24 14.77
C PHE A 104 3.82 -18.09 16.03
N LYS A 105 4.61 -19.17 15.94
CA LYS A 105 4.95 -20.00 17.11
C LYS A 105 5.67 -19.21 18.22
N LYS A 106 6.55 -18.26 17.86
CA LYS A 106 7.29 -17.43 18.84
C LYS A 106 6.40 -16.43 19.58
N ILE A 107 5.29 -16.00 18.99
CA ILE A 107 4.31 -15.11 19.64
C ILE A 107 3.14 -15.86 20.28
N GLY A 108 3.19 -17.20 20.33
CA GLY A 108 2.19 -18.04 21.00
C GLY A 108 0.93 -18.33 20.18
N LEU A 109 1.04 -18.26 18.85
CA LEU A 109 0.00 -18.66 17.89
C LEU A 109 0.38 -19.93 17.11
#